data_AF-A0A6A4W3R6-F1
#
_entry.id   AF-A0A6A4W3R6-F1
#
_cell.length_a   1.000
_cell.length_b   1.000
_cell.length_c   1.000
_cell.angle_alpha   90.00
_cell.angle_beta   90.00
_cell.angle_gamma   90.00
#
_symmetry.space_group_name_H-M   'P 1'
#
loop_
_entity.id
_entity.type
_entity.pdbx_description
1 polymer ?
#
loop_
_entity_poly.entity_id
_entity_poly.type
_entity_poly.pdbx_seq_one_letter_code
_entity_poly.pdbx_strand_id
1 'polypeptide(L)'
;MPLEDADALSAESGYLQEKLGVALTCGLAEVCRRRPSDPIQFLAQWLLRFRHFSQEALDLELAELQRAEEQQRLAQYEYTALMQRRAAEEAEENA
;
A
#
# COMPACT_ATOMS: atom_id res chain seq x y z
N MET A 1 13.86 -5.20 41.97
CA MET A 1 13.87 -4.16 40.93
C MET A 1 13.70 -4.91 39.62
N PRO A 2 12.50 -4.97 39.02
CA PRO A 2 12.31 -5.75 37.82
C PRO A 2 12.78 -4.93 36.62
N LEU A 3 13.62 -5.55 35.79
CA LEU A 3 14.13 -5.04 34.52
C LEU A 3 13.26 -5.52 33.33
N GLU A 4 12.04 -6.02 33.62
CA GLU A 4 11.16 -6.65 32.63
C GLU A 4 10.43 -5.62 31.73
N ASP A 5 10.29 -4.37 32.16
CA ASP A 5 9.53 -3.35 31.41
C ASP A 5 10.34 -2.68 30.28
N ALA A 6 11.67 -2.84 30.27
CA ALA A 6 12.54 -2.17 29.30
C ALA A 6 12.39 -2.74 27.87
N ASP A 7 12.22 -4.06 27.74
CA ASP A 7 12.01 -4.72 26.46
C ASP A 7 10.61 -4.43 25.89
N ALA A 8 9.58 -4.34 26.74
CA ALA A 8 8.22 -3.98 26.34
C ALA A 8 8.15 -2.54 25.79
N LEU A 9 8.79 -1.58 26.48
CA LEU A 9 8.91 -0.20 26.01
C LEU A 9 9.67 -0.10 24.67
N SER A 10 10.66 -0.96 24.43
CA SER A 10 11.37 -1.00 23.15
C SER A 10 10.48 -1.47 22.00
N ALA A 11 9.61 -2.45 22.25
CA ALA A 11 8.68 -2.99 21.26
C ALA A 11 7.52 -2.02 21.00
N GLU A 12 6.97 -1.39 22.04
CA GLU A 12 5.95 -0.34 21.92
C GLU A 12 6.48 0.89 21.18
N SER A 13 7.71 1.32 21.50
CA SER A 13 8.39 2.40 20.80
C SER A 13 8.67 2.03 19.34
N GLY A 14 9.08 0.80 19.06
CA GLY A 14 9.29 0.31 17.69
C GLY A 14 8.00 0.32 16.88
N TYR A 15 6.91 -0.15 17.47
CA TYR A 15 5.59 -0.14 16.83
C TYR A 15 5.10 1.29 16.53
N LEU A 16 5.23 2.21 17.49
CA LEU A 16 4.87 3.61 17.31
C LEU A 16 5.74 4.28 16.24
N GLN A 17 7.04 3.99 16.22
CA GLN A 17 7.95 4.52 15.20
C GLN A 17 7.60 4.01 13.81
N GLU A 18 7.29 2.73 13.66
CA GLU A 18 6.90 2.14 12.38
C GLU A 18 5.57 2.73 11.86
N LYS A 19 4.54 2.82 12.72
CA LYS A 19 3.20 3.24 12.30
C LYS A 19 3.03 4.75 12.22
N LEU A 20 3.64 5.50 13.12
CA LEU A 20 3.42 6.95 13.28
C LEU A 20 4.68 7.78 13.08
N GLY A 21 5.88 7.18 13.02
CA GLY A 21 7.13 7.94 12.97
C GLY A 21 7.21 8.88 11.77
N VAL A 22 6.88 8.38 10.57
CA VAL A 22 6.89 9.20 9.35
C VAL A 22 5.81 10.30 9.41
N ALA A 23 4.59 9.93 9.79
CA ALA A 23 3.47 10.86 9.88
C ALA A 23 3.76 11.99 10.88
N LEU A 24 4.25 11.67 12.08
CA LEU A 24 4.58 12.65 13.11
C LEU A 24 5.77 13.52 12.69
N THR A 25 6.81 12.95 12.08
CA THR A 25 7.98 13.72 11.62
C THR A 25 7.58 14.78 10.58
N CYS A 26 6.78 14.38 9.59
CA CYS A 26 6.29 15.29 8.56
C CYS A 26 5.31 16.33 9.13
N GLY A 27 4.37 15.91 9.98
CA GLY A 27 3.41 16.81 10.62
C GLY A 27 4.08 17.86 11.52
N LEU A 28 5.05 17.44 12.33
CA LEU A 28 5.83 18.35 13.18
C LEU A 28 6.71 19.29 12.34
N ALA A 29 7.28 18.82 11.23
CA ALA A 29 8.00 19.69 10.30
C ALA A 29 7.09 20.81 9.74
N GLU A 30 5.86 20.49 9.36
CA GLU A 30 4.88 21.49 8.90
C GLU A 30 4.45 22.45 10.01
N VAL A 31 4.26 21.96 11.24
CA VAL A 31 4.00 22.82 12.42
C VAL A 31 5.15 23.80 12.63
N CYS A 32 6.41 23.34 12.58
CA CYS A 32 7.59 24.19 12.73
C CYS A 32 7.70 25.24 11.63
N ARG A 33 7.29 24.92 10.40
CA ARG A 33 7.31 25.84 9.25
C ARG A 33 6.22 26.89 9.33
N ARG A 34 4.98 26.49 9.62
CA ARG A 34 3.81 27.38 9.59
C ARG A 34 3.60 28.15 10.90
N ARG A 35 4.10 27.60 12.01
CA ARG A 35 3.90 28.12 13.38
C ARG A 35 2.44 28.53 13.62
N PRO A 36 1.49 27.60 13.47
CA PRO A 36 0.08 27.89 13.70
C PRO A 36 -0.16 28.34 15.14
N SER A 37 -1.16 29.20 15.35
CA SER A 37 -1.53 29.68 16.69
C SER A 37 -1.98 28.54 17.62
N ASP A 38 -2.55 27.46 17.07
CA ASP A 38 -2.85 26.21 17.78
C ASP A 38 -2.14 25.02 17.10
N PRO A 39 -0.95 24.62 17.59
CA PRO A 39 -0.18 23.54 16.99
C PRO A 39 -0.78 22.16 17.21
N ILE A 40 -1.54 21.95 18.30
CA ILE A 40 -2.14 20.64 18.60
C ILE A 40 -3.32 20.41 17.67
N GLN A 41 -4.20 21.40 17.53
CA GLN A 41 -5.35 21.27 16.62
C GLN A 41 -4.90 21.16 15.16
N PHE A 42 -3.89 21.92 14.74
CA PHE A 42 -3.33 21.81 13.40
C PHE A 42 -2.75 20.42 13.13
N LEU A 43 -1.95 19.88 14.06
CA LEU A 43 -1.33 18.57 13.90
C LEU A 43 -2.40 17.46 13.83
N ALA A 44 -3.46 17.54 14.64
CA ALA A 44 -4.56 16.59 14.59
C ALA A 44 -5.25 16.58 13.21
N GLN A 45 -5.56 17.76 12.67
CA GLN A 45 -6.14 17.88 11.32
C GLN A 45 -5.17 17.38 10.24
N TRP A 46 -3.88 17.65 10.40
CA TRP A 46 -2.84 17.19 9.47
C TRP A 46 -2.74 15.67 9.45
N LEU A 47 -2.72 15.02 10.62
CA LEU A 47 -2.63 13.56 10.74
C LEU A 47 -3.85 12.85 10.15
N LEU A 48 -5.05 13.39 10.36
CA LEU A 48 -6.27 12.84 9.74
C LEU A 48 -6.18 12.89 8.21
N ARG A 49 -5.70 14.01 7.66
CA ARG A 49 -5.51 14.15 6.21
C ARG A 49 -4.43 13.21 5.67
N PHE A 50 -3.33 13.06 6.39
CA PHE A 50 -2.25 12.13 6.02
C PHE A 50 -2.78 10.70 5.92
N ARG A 51 -3.57 10.24 6.90
CA ARG A 51 -4.18 8.91 6.87
C ARG A 51 -5.07 8.71 5.65
N HIS A 52 -5.91 9.69 5.31
CA HIS A 52 -6.76 9.61 4.12
C HIS A 52 -5.92 9.47 2.84
N PHE A 53 -4.88 10.29 2.69
CA PHE A 53 -4.00 10.21 1.52
C PHE A 53 -3.23 8.89 1.43
N SER A 54 -2.72 8.39 2.57
CA SER A 54 -2.03 7.09 2.60
C SER A 54 -2.98 5.93 2.29
N GLN A 55 -4.23 6.00 2.72
CA GLN A 55 -5.22 4.97 2.42
C GLN A 55 -5.64 5.01 0.95
N GLU A 56 -5.87 6.20 0.38
CA GLU A 56 -6.14 6.38 -1.04
C GLU A 56 -4.99 5.85 -1.93
N ALA A 57 -3.74 6.08 -1.53
CA ALA A 57 -2.58 5.57 -2.24
C ALA A 57 -2.51 4.02 -2.22
N LEU A 58 -2.80 3.40 -1.08
CA LEU A 58 -2.85 1.95 -0.96
C LEU A 58 -4.00 1.34 -1.78
N ASP A 59 -5.18 1.95 -1.73
CA ASP A 59 -6.35 1.51 -2.50
C ASP A 59 -6.07 1.58 -4.02
N LEU A 60 -5.35 2.62 -4.47
CA LEU A 60 -4.93 2.76 -5.85
C LEU A 60 -3.95 1.66 -6.27
N GLU A 61 -2.93 1.38 -5.45
CA GLU A 61 -1.95 0.32 -5.70
C GLU A 61 -2.62 -1.06 -5.81
N LEU A 62 -3.57 -1.35 -4.91
CA LEU A 62 -4.35 -2.59 -4.97
C LEU A 62 -5.20 -2.67 -6.25
N ALA A 63 -5.83 -1.58 -6.65
CA ALA A 63 -6.62 -1.53 -7.87
C ALA A 63 -5.75 -1.74 -9.13
N GLU A 64 -4.52 -1.23 -9.14
CA GLU A 64 -3.56 -1.44 -10.23
C GLU A 64 -3.12 -2.90 -10.32
N LEU A 65 -2.81 -3.54 -9.19
CA LEU A 65 -2.47 -4.96 -9.13
C LEU A 65 -3.63 -5.83 -9.65
N GLN A 66 -4.86 -5.57 -9.20
CA GLN A 66 -6.03 -6.31 -9.67
C GLN A 66 -6.23 -6.20 -11.19
N ARG A 67 -6.03 -4.99 -11.75
CA ARG A 67 -6.09 -4.79 -13.21
C ARG A 67 -5.00 -5.56 -13.94
N ALA A 68 -3.78 -5.58 -13.41
CA ALA A 68 -2.68 -6.32 -14.00
C ALA A 68 -2.93 -7.84 -13.99
N GLU A 69 -3.45 -8.38 -12.89
CA GLU A 69 -3.83 -9.79 -12.78
C GLU A 69 -4.93 -10.16 -13.78
N GLU A 70 -5.97 -9.33 -13.91
CA GLU A 70 -7.04 -9.56 -14.87
C GLU A 70 -6.53 -9.53 -16.32
N GLN A 71 -5.66 -8.58 -16.66
CA GLN A 71 -5.02 -8.51 -17.97
C GLN A 71 -4.19 -9.76 -18.28
N GLN A 72 -3.40 -10.24 -17.31
CA GLN A 72 -2.64 -11.48 -17.46
C GLN A 72 -3.56 -12.68 -17.67
N ARG A 73 -4.66 -12.77 -16.92
CA ARG A 73 -5.62 -13.86 -17.04
C ARG A 73 -6.27 -13.89 -18.43
N LEU A 74 -6.65 -12.72 -18.96
CA LEU A 74 -7.21 -12.61 -20.31
C LEU A 74 -6.18 -13.02 -21.37
N ALA A 75 -4.95 -12.53 -21.27
CA ALA A 75 -3.88 -12.89 -22.20
C ALA A 75 -3.57 -14.41 -22.19
N GLN A 76 -3.58 -15.04 -21.01
CA GLN A 76 -3.43 -16.50 -20.89
C GLN A 76 -4.59 -17.24 -21.56
N TYR A 77 -5.82 -16.77 -21.38
CA TYR A 77 -7.00 -17.36 -22.02
C TYR A 77 -6.93 -17.23 -23.55
N GLU A 78 -6.60 -16.05 -24.07
CA GLU A 78 -6.42 -15.83 -25.51
C GLU A 78 -5.31 -16.71 -26.09
N TYR A 79 -4.18 -16.82 -25.38
CA TYR A 79 -3.07 -17.67 -25.80
C TYR A 79 -3.47 -19.15 -25.87
N THR A 80 -4.12 -19.66 -24.83
CA THR A 80 -4.56 -21.07 -24.79
C THR A 80 -5.61 -21.39 -25.87
N ALA A 81 -6.56 -20.48 -26.11
CA ALA A 81 -7.55 -20.62 -27.18
C ALA A 81 -6.89 -20.65 -28.57
N LEU A 82 -5.88 -19.81 -28.81
CA LEU A 82 -5.15 -19.78 -30.07
C LEU A 82 -4.36 -21.07 -30.30
N MET A 83 -3.71 -21.60 -29.26
CA MET A 83 -2.98 -22.87 -29.33
C MET A 83 -3.92 -24.04 -29.63
N GLN A 84 -5.11 -24.07 -29.02
CA GLN A 84 -6.11 -25.10 -29.31
C GLN A 84 -6.60 -25.03 -30.76
N ARG A 85 -6.82 -23.83 -31.30
CA ARG A 85 -7.21 -23.66 -32.71
C ARG A 85 -6.13 -24.17 -33.66
N ARG A 86 -4.86 -23.79 -33.45
CA ARG A 86 -3.77 -24.29 -34.30
C ARG A 86 -3.64 -25.81 -34.23
N ALA A 87 -3.76 -26.41 -33.05
CA ALA A 87 -3.70 -27.85 -32.89
C ALA A 87 -4.86 -28.58 -33.61
N ALA A 88 -6.05 -27.96 -33.66
CA ALA A 88 -7.17 -28.50 -34.42
C ALA A 88 -6.94 -28.40 -35.95
N GLU A 89 -6.44 -27.27 -36.43
CA GLU A 89 -6.07 -27.08 -37.85
C GLU A 89 -4.99 -28.08 -38.30
N GLU A 90 -3.94 -28.29 -37.50
CA GLU A 90 -2.89 -29.27 -37.77
C GLU A 90 -3.40 -30.73 -37.75
N ALA A 91 -4.40 -31.04 -36.92
CA ALA A 91 -5.02 -32.37 -36.88
C ALA A 91 -5.94 -32.62 -38.08
N GLU A 92 -6.59 -31.58 -38.61
CA GLU A 92 -7.38 -31.65 -39.84
C GLU A 92 -6.48 -31.76 -41.09
N GLU A 93 -5.33 -31.10 -41.10
CA GLU A 93 -4.40 -31.12 -42.24
C GLU A 93 -3.60 -32.43 -42.36
N ASN A 94 -3.44 -33.17 -41.26
CA ASN A 94 -2.71 -34.45 -41.20
C ASN A 94 -3.61 -35.70 -41.23
N ALA A 95 -4.91 -35.54 -41.54
CA ALA A 95 -5.92 -36.60 -41.66
C ALA A 95 -6.35 -36.85 -43.11
#